data_AF-A0A8T2IHD1-F1
#
_entry.id   AF-A0A8T2IHD1-F1
#
_cell.length_a   1.000
_cell.length_b   1.000
_cell.length_c   1.000
_cell.angle_alpha   90.00
_cell.angle_beta   90.00
_cell.angle_gamma   90.00
#
_symmetry.space_group_name_H-M   'P 1'
#
loop_
_entity.id
_entity.type
_entity.pdbx_description
1 polymer ?
#
loop_
_entity_poly.entity_id
_entity_poly.type
_entity_poly.pdbx_seq_one_letter_code
_entity_poly.pdbx_strand_id
1 'polypeptide(L)'
;MSCVLTTLPMKTDPQNGFPTAEPNLIPSRDLQSVILSPTLRYASLPDLCPKVMFRDPRSQRTFGAQVALQVCVRPGSYKMGPPTACPTDLVDPRIPSSEMEWLTKEKGATVLRGLLVRVE
;
A
#
# COMPACT_ATOMS: atom_id res chain seq x y z
N MET A 1 -7.95 -6.38 -14.90
CA MET A 1 -7.40 -6.82 -13.59
C MET A 1 -7.63 -5.72 -12.57
N SER A 2 -8.07 -6.07 -11.37
CA SER A 2 -8.25 -5.11 -10.28
C SER A 2 -7.28 -5.45 -9.15
N CYS A 3 -6.63 -4.44 -8.57
CA CYS A 3 -5.55 -4.61 -7.59
C CYS A 3 -5.82 -3.76 -6.35
N VAL A 4 -5.09 -3.99 -5.26
CA VAL A 4 -5.23 -3.24 -4.02
C VAL A 4 -3.99 -2.37 -3.78
N LEU A 5 -4.22 -1.13 -3.37
CA LEU A 5 -3.24 -0.06 -3.16
C LEU A 5 -2.80 0.01 -1.69
N THR A 6 -1.47 0.02 -1.46
CA THR A 6 -0.89 0.36 -0.15
C THR A 6 0.28 1.32 -0.32
N THR A 7 0.38 2.32 0.56
CA THR A 7 1.53 3.23 0.64
C THR A 7 2.43 2.85 1.81
N LEU A 8 3.72 2.61 1.56
CA LEU A 8 4.70 2.55 2.64
C LEU A 8 5.07 3.98 3.08
N PRO A 9 5.20 4.24 4.39
CA PRO A 9 5.78 5.49 4.87
C PRO A 9 7.26 5.57 4.48
N MET A 10 7.71 6.73 3.99
CA MET A 10 9.15 7.01 3.83
C MET A 10 9.82 6.98 5.19
N LYS A 11 10.91 6.22 5.32
CA LYS A 11 11.79 6.28 6.48
C LYS A 11 12.57 7.59 6.43
N THR A 12 12.20 8.55 7.29
CA THR A 12 12.96 9.78 7.52
C THR A 12 14.09 9.51 8.52
N ASP A 13 15.35 9.65 8.09
CA ASP A 13 16.51 9.69 8.98
C ASP A 13 16.60 11.05 9.70
N PRO A 14 16.91 11.11 11.00
CA PRO A 14 17.07 12.37 11.72
C PRO A 14 18.50 12.88 11.54
N GLN A 15 18.73 13.78 10.57
CA GLN A 15 19.96 14.58 10.56
C GLN A 15 19.71 15.98 11.12
N ASN A 16 20.41 16.22 12.22
CA ASN A 16 20.54 17.43 13.00
C ASN A 16 21.41 18.44 12.24
N GLY A 17 20.91 19.65 11.98
CA GLY A 17 21.71 20.75 11.44
C GLY A 17 20.89 21.75 10.62
N PHE A 18 20.81 23.01 11.08
CA PHE A 18 20.17 24.12 10.38
C PHE A 18 20.83 24.37 9.00
N PRO A 19 20.07 24.49 7.90
CA PRO A 19 20.58 25.06 6.66
C PRO A 19 19.98 26.44 6.36
N THR A 20 20.89 27.35 6.02
CA THR A 20 20.70 28.65 5.39
C THR A 20 19.83 28.55 4.13
N ALA A 21 19.03 29.58 3.86
CA ALA A 21 18.07 29.65 2.76
C ALA A 21 18.72 29.52 1.37
N GLU A 22 18.45 28.41 0.68
CA GLU A 22 18.70 28.20 -0.75
C GLU A 22 17.37 28.29 -1.51
N PRO A 23 17.25 29.10 -2.58
CA PRO A 23 15.99 29.29 -3.29
C PRO A 23 15.71 28.14 -4.25
N ASN A 24 14.55 27.50 -4.11
CA ASN A 24 13.82 26.76 -5.14
C ASN A 24 14.47 25.54 -5.78
N LEU A 25 15.17 24.71 -5.01
CA LEU A 25 15.26 23.29 -5.35
C LEU A 25 14.04 22.60 -4.76
N ILE A 26 12.98 22.45 -5.56
CA ILE A 26 11.99 21.40 -5.29
C ILE A 26 12.85 20.13 -5.21
N PRO A 27 12.98 19.45 -4.04
CA PRO A 27 13.69 18.19 -4.01
C PRO A 27 13.00 17.34 -5.07
N SER A 28 13.72 16.87 -6.08
CA SER A 28 13.21 15.89 -7.02
C SER A 28 12.56 14.82 -6.15
N ARG A 29 11.23 14.85 -5.99
CA ARG A 29 10.52 13.91 -5.11
C ARG A 29 10.91 12.57 -5.69
N ASP A 30 11.79 11.86 -5.02
CA ASP A 30 12.15 10.49 -5.36
C ASP A 30 10.84 9.80 -5.71
N LEU A 31 10.72 9.39 -6.97
CA LEU A 31 9.45 9.04 -7.60
C LEU A 31 8.68 8.12 -6.66
N GLN A 32 7.64 8.64 -6.00
CA GLN A 32 6.87 7.90 -5.00
C GLN A 32 6.35 6.64 -5.68
N SER A 33 6.99 5.52 -5.38
CA SER A 33 6.63 4.24 -5.96
C SER A 33 5.48 3.67 -5.17
N VAL A 34 4.53 3.12 -5.89
CA VAL A 34 3.31 2.56 -5.32
C VAL A 34 3.42 1.05 -5.34
N ILE A 35 3.18 0.43 -4.19
CA ILE A 35 3.10 -1.03 -4.05
C ILE A 35 1.64 -1.44 -4.13
N LEU A 36 1.40 -2.45 -4.97
CA LEU A 36 0.09 -3.02 -5.21
C LEU A 36 0.15 -4.54 -5.03
N SER A 37 -1.00 -5.14 -4.80
CA SER A 37 -1.13 -6.60 -4.83
C SER A 37 -2.38 -7.04 -5.60
N PRO A 38 -2.32 -8.16 -6.34
CA PRO A 38 -3.50 -8.77 -6.94
C PRO A 38 -4.39 -9.50 -5.92
N THR A 39 -3.93 -9.71 -4.68
CA THR A 39 -4.71 -10.44 -3.67
C THR A 39 -5.04 -9.58 -2.45
N LEU A 40 -6.27 -9.74 -1.94
CA LEU A 40 -6.66 -9.12 -0.67
C LEU A 40 -5.92 -9.73 0.51
N ARG A 41 -5.57 -11.03 0.46
CA ARG A 41 -4.84 -11.70 1.55
C ARG A 41 -3.53 -10.99 1.85
N TYR A 42 -2.73 -10.75 0.81
CA TYR A 42 -1.47 -10.03 0.95
C TYR A 42 -1.68 -8.55 1.26
N ALA A 43 -2.58 -7.85 0.54
CA ALA A 43 -2.82 -6.43 0.77
C ALA A 43 -3.41 -6.12 2.16
N SER A 44 -4.08 -7.09 2.79
CA SER A 44 -4.69 -6.97 4.12
C SER A 44 -3.74 -7.31 5.28
N LEU A 45 -2.47 -7.61 4.99
CA LEU A 45 -1.47 -7.85 6.03
C LEU A 45 -1.39 -6.66 6.98
N PRO A 46 -1.22 -6.87 8.30
CA PRO A 46 -1.24 -5.79 9.29
C PRO A 46 -0.27 -4.63 9.00
N ASP A 47 0.90 -4.93 8.43
CA ASP A 47 1.92 -3.94 8.07
C ASP A 47 1.50 -3.04 6.90
N LEU A 48 0.60 -3.53 6.05
CA LEU A 48 0.10 -2.85 4.86
C LEU A 48 -1.27 -2.22 5.09
N CYS A 49 -2.13 -2.88 5.85
CA CYS A 49 -3.49 -2.46 6.12
C CYS A 49 -3.74 -2.55 7.63
N PRO A 50 -3.30 -1.53 8.40
CA PRO A 50 -3.45 -1.54 9.84
C PRO A 50 -4.93 -1.55 10.24
N LYS A 51 -5.24 -2.32 11.29
CA LYS A 51 -6.60 -2.43 11.83
C LYS A 51 -6.86 -1.28 12.81
N VAL A 52 -7.92 -0.53 12.56
CA VAL A 52 -8.37 0.57 13.42
C VAL A 52 -9.51 0.09 14.31
N MET A 53 -9.34 0.19 15.62
CA MET A 53 -10.36 -0.21 16.58
C MET A 53 -11.35 0.93 16.82
N PHE A 54 -12.65 0.62 16.84
CA PHE A 54 -13.71 1.58 17.12
C PHE A 54 -14.83 0.92 17.94
N ARG A 55 -15.55 1.73 18.71
CA ARG A 55 -16.68 1.27 19.52
C ARG A 55 -17.98 1.69 18.85
N ASP A 56 -18.83 0.74 18.50
CA ASP A 56 -20.15 1.04 17.94
C ASP A 56 -21.01 1.73 19.00
N PRO A 57 -21.49 2.97 18.76
CA PRO A 57 -22.31 3.69 19.73
C PRO A 57 -23.64 2.99 20.02
N ARG A 58 -24.17 2.18 19.10
CA ARG A 58 -25.47 1.49 19.27
C ARG A 58 -25.33 0.22 20.10
N SER A 59 -24.45 -0.70 19.70
CA SER A 59 -24.26 -1.97 20.42
C SER A 59 -23.26 -1.89 21.58
N GLN A 60 -22.51 -0.78 21.69
CA GLN A 60 -21.41 -0.60 22.63
C GLN A 60 -20.25 -1.60 22.48
N ARG A 61 -20.26 -2.44 21.43
CA ARG A 61 -19.22 -3.41 21.11
C ARG A 61 -18.05 -2.75 20.42
N THR A 62 -16.85 -3.27 20.68
CA THR A 62 -15.65 -2.87 19.96
C THR A 62 -15.51 -3.73 18.70
N PHE A 63 -15.27 -3.08 17.58
CA PHE A 63 -14.98 -3.67 16.28
C PHE A 63 -13.61 -3.19 15.82
N GLY A 64 -13.01 -3.91 14.88
CA GLY A 64 -11.87 -3.39 14.13
C GLY A 64 -12.15 -3.31 12.64
N ALA A 65 -11.76 -2.20 12.05
CA ALA A 65 -11.87 -1.94 10.63
C ALA A 65 -10.50 -1.95 9.95
N GLN A 66 -10.45 -2.54 8.77
CA GLN A 66 -9.35 -2.42 7.82
C GLN A 66 -9.88 -1.81 6.53
N VAL A 67 -9.07 -0.97 5.89
CA VAL A 67 -9.46 -0.24 4.69
C VAL A 67 -8.38 -0.38 3.63
N ALA A 68 -8.81 -0.63 2.40
CA ALA A 68 -7.91 -0.72 1.26
C ALA A 68 -8.52 -0.09 0.01
N LEU A 69 -7.69 0.35 -0.93
CA LEU A 69 -8.14 0.98 -2.18
C LEU A 69 -8.07 -0.02 -3.32
N GLN A 70 -9.17 -0.25 -4.03
CA GLN A 70 -9.18 -1.01 -5.26
C GLN A 70 -8.81 -0.11 -6.44
N VAL A 71 -7.89 -0.56 -7.29
CA VAL A 71 -7.43 0.14 -8.49
C VAL A 71 -7.48 -0.71 -9.75
N CYS A 72 -7.52 -0.04 -10.88
CA CYS A 72 -7.09 -0.56 -12.17
C CYS A 72 -5.65 -0.10 -12.44
N VAL A 73 -4.84 -0.99 -12.99
CA VAL A 73 -3.45 -0.71 -13.37
C VAL A 73 -3.31 -0.96 -14.86
N ARG A 74 -2.60 -0.07 -15.56
CA ARG A 74 -2.31 -0.27 -16.98
C ARG A 74 -1.34 -1.46 -17.16
N PRO A 75 -1.64 -2.44 -18.04
CA PRO A 75 -0.69 -3.51 -18.33
C PRO A 75 0.67 -2.95 -18.80
N GLY A 76 1.76 -3.54 -18.31
CA GLY A 76 3.13 -3.12 -18.64
C GLY A 76 3.66 -1.92 -17.85
N SER A 77 2.84 -1.25 -17.04
CA SER A 77 3.26 -0.09 -16.23
C SER A 77 3.80 -0.46 -14.85
N TYR A 78 4.03 -1.74 -14.56
CA TYR A 78 4.44 -2.22 -13.26
C TYR A 78 5.42 -3.39 -13.38
N LYS A 79 6.25 -3.58 -12.35
CA LYS A 79 7.12 -4.74 -12.20
C LYS A 79 6.52 -5.66 -11.14
N MET A 80 6.46 -6.94 -11.44
CA MET A 80 6.07 -7.99 -10.51
C MET A 80 7.27 -8.42 -9.66
N GLY A 81 7.03 -8.82 -8.41
CA GLY A 81 8.05 -9.30 -7.50
C GLY A 81 7.49 -10.14 -6.35
N PRO A 82 8.39 -10.76 -5.58
CA PRO A 82 8.05 -11.52 -4.37
C PRO A 82 7.51 -10.63 -3.25
N PRO A 83 6.79 -11.20 -2.27
CA PRO A 83 6.33 -10.46 -1.10
C PRO A 83 7.50 -9.93 -0.26
N THR A 84 7.46 -8.66 0.14
CA THR A 84 8.44 -8.02 1.03
C THR A 84 7.96 -7.95 2.49
N ALA A 85 6.66 -7.99 2.74
CA ALA A 85 6.05 -7.81 4.05
C ALA A 85 5.76 -9.14 4.80
N CYS A 86 6.00 -10.30 4.19
CA CYS A 86 5.70 -11.59 4.81
C CYS A 86 6.46 -12.74 4.10
N PRO A 87 6.83 -13.83 4.82
CA PRO A 87 7.29 -15.06 4.18
C PRO A 87 6.31 -15.59 3.13
N THR A 88 6.86 -16.05 2.01
CA THR A 88 6.13 -16.56 0.84
C THR A 88 5.09 -17.63 1.17
N ASP A 89 5.37 -18.50 2.14
CA ASP A 89 4.52 -19.65 2.48
C ASP A 89 3.19 -19.25 3.13
N LEU A 90 3.06 -18.00 3.56
CA LEU A 90 1.86 -17.46 4.19
C LEU A 90 0.92 -16.75 3.20
N VAL A 91 1.26 -16.73 1.91
CA VAL A 91 0.55 -15.95 0.90
C VAL A 91 -0.34 -16.84 0.00
N ASP A 92 -1.30 -16.23 -0.71
CA ASP A 92 -2.36 -16.91 -1.46
C ASP A 92 -1.82 -18.01 -2.41
N PRO A 93 -2.20 -19.30 -2.23
CA PRO A 93 -1.66 -20.41 -3.01
C PRO A 93 -2.07 -20.38 -4.48
N ARG A 94 -3.02 -19.52 -4.85
CA ARG A 94 -3.53 -19.40 -6.23
C ARG A 94 -2.70 -18.45 -7.08
N ILE A 95 -1.88 -17.61 -6.46
CA ILE A 95 -1.03 -16.64 -7.16
C ILE A 95 0.43 -16.97 -6.87
N PRO A 96 1.28 -17.11 -7.89
CA PRO A 96 2.69 -17.39 -7.69
C PRO A 96 3.33 -16.25 -6.89
N SER A 97 4.22 -16.62 -5.97
CA SER A 97 4.87 -15.67 -5.08
C SER A 97 5.62 -14.57 -5.82
N SER A 98 6.23 -14.89 -6.97
CA SER A 98 6.90 -13.95 -7.87
C SER A 98 6.00 -12.85 -8.45
N GLU A 99 4.67 -12.99 -8.32
CA GLU A 99 3.69 -12.03 -8.82
C GLU A 99 2.87 -11.36 -7.70
N MET A 100 3.31 -11.49 -6.45
CA MET A 100 2.54 -11.05 -5.31
C MET A 100 2.56 -9.54 -5.09
N GLU A 101 3.69 -8.90 -5.41
CA GLU A 101 3.88 -7.47 -5.31
C GLU A 101 4.07 -6.85 -6.68
N TRP A 102 3.31 -5.78 -6.95
CA TRP A 102 3.43 -5.02 -8.17
C TRP A 102 3.88 -3.60 -7.83
N LEU A 103 5.05 -3.22 -8.33
CA LEU A 103 5.64 -1.91 -8.12
C LEU A 103 5.45 -1.04 -9.36
N THR A 104 4.82 0.12 -9.19
CA THR A 104 4.71 1.13 -10.26
C THR A 104 5.33 2.46 -9.83
N LYS A 105 6.03 3.09 -10.78
CA LYS A 105 6.52 4.47 -10.69
C LYS A 105 5.87 5.37 -11.74
N GLU A 106 4.97 4.81 -12.55
CA GLU A 106 4.42 5.49 -13.71
C GLU A 106 3.18 6.30 -13.31
N LYS A 107 3.28 7.63 -13.45
CA LYS A 107 2.17 8.54 -13.19
C LYS A 107 1.04 8.32 -14.19
N GLY A 108 -0.20 8.31 -13.71
CA GLY A 108 -1.39 8.13 -14.54
C GLY A 108 -1.63 6.68 -14.99
N ALA A 109 -0.80 5.72 -14.57
CA ALA A 109 -1.00 4.31 -14.89
C ALA A 109 -1.89 3.56 -13.88
N THR A 110 -2.35 4.24 -12.83
CA THR A 110 -3.26 3.71 -11.81
C THR A 110 -4.54 4.55 -11.75
N VAL A 111 -5.69 3.90 -11.72
CA VAL A 111 -7.01 4.54 -11.60
C VAL A 111 -7.74 3.95 -10.40
N LEU A 112 -8.17 4.80 -9.47
CA LEU A 112 -8.99 4.40 -8.33
C LEU A 112 -10.36 3.90 -8.79
N ARG A 113 -10.77 2.75 -8.28
CA ARG A 113 -12.03 2.09 -8.61
C ARG A 113 -12.99 2.00 -7.43
N GLY A 114 -12.48 1.80 -6.22
CA GLY A 114 -13.34 1.64 -5.05
C GLY A 114 -12.60 1.62 -3.72
N LEU A 115 -13.37 1.76 -2.65
CA LEU A 115 -12.92 1.61 -1.27
C LEU A 115 -13.41 0.28 -0.73
N LEU A 116 -12.50 -0.56 -0.26
CA LEU A 116 -12.79 -1.84 0.36
C LEU A 116 -12.70 -1.67 1.88
N VAL A 117 -13.74 -2.09 2.59
CA VAL A 117 -13.81 -1.99 4.05
C VAL A 117 -14.13 -3.37 4.61
N ARG A 118 -13.29 -3.85 5.52
CA ARG A 118 -13.52 -5.07 6.30
C ARG A 118 -13.76 -4.65 7.74
N VAL A 119 -14.89 -5.05 8.31
CA VAL A 119 -15.22 -4.83 9.72
C VAL A 119 -15.33 -6.20 10.40
N GLU A 120 -14.67 -6.35 11.55
CA GLU A 120 -14.67 -7.55 12.38
C GLU A 120 -14.98 -7.25 13.84
#